data_AF-A0A1C5G1W3-F1
#
_entry.id   AF-A0A1C5G1W3-F1
#
_cell.length_a   1.000
_cell.length_b   1.000
_cell.length_c   1.000
_cell.angle_alpha   90.00
_cell.angle_beta   90.00
_cell.angle_gamma   90.00
#
_symmetry.space_group_name_H-M   'P 1'
#
loop_
_entity.id
_entity.type
_entity.pdbx_description
1 polymer ?
#
loop_
_entity_poly.entity_id
_entity_poly.type
_entity_poly.pdbx_seq_one_letter_code
_entity_poly.pdbx_strand_id
1 'polypeptide(L)'
;GPRRPTVRPVRWAREEPPGGGPVAAVDAGVRQTTAPLVLVLSADLPFLTPETVRALLDGIEGAGGGQGTEGVRATGGSQATEGTDATEGTGATEGIQAIGGVQATGGVQGIEGTVLIDSDGREQPLVAAYRAEPLRREIALLATEHGGLGGLPLRLLVSELALARLQHPTASFDCDTWEDITTARARIREHGHVLDEWIAAVKAELGIDLDVDTAALLDLARDAAHGVARPAAPLTTFLVGYAAAQKGGGPEELAAATEKAAALAARWAEEQ
;
A
#
# COMPACT_ATOMS: atom_id res chain seq x y z
N GLY A 1 11.97 16.60 7.42
CA GLY A 1 11.76 17.89 6.71
C GLY A 1 10.92 18.85 7.55
N PRO A 2 10.68 20.09 7.10
CA PRO A 2 9.79 21.02 7.80
C PRO A 2 8.34 20.52 7.75
N ARG A 3 7.53 20.92 8.74
CA ARG A 3 6.09 20.60 8.76
C ARG A 3 5.40 21.16 7.51
N ARG A 4 4.46 20.40 6.96
CA ARG A 4 3.66 20.79 5.81
C ARG A 4 2.18 20.92 6.20
N PRO A 5 1.41 21.81 5.54
CA PRO A 5 -0.04 21.80 5.67
C PRO A 5 -0.58 20.41 5.32
N THR A 6 -1.55 19.93 6.09
CA THR A 6 -2.19 18.62 5.90
C THR A 6 -3.70 18.81 5.87
N VAL A 7 -4.39 18.01 5.05
CA VAL A 7 -5.85 18.08 4.89
C VAL A 7 -6.61 17.64 6.15
N ARG A 8 -5.93 16.94 7.06
CA ARG A 8 -6.44 16.50 8.37
C ARG A 8 -5.39 16.79 9.44
N PRO A 9 -5.78 17.04 10.70
CA PRO A 9 -4.80 17.22 11.78
C PRO A 9 -3.90 15.99 11.92
N VAL A 10 -2.59 16.18 11.87
CA VAL A 10 -1.58 15.14 12.12
C VAL A 10 -0.68 15.51 13.28
N ARG A 11 -0.24 14.50 14.04
CA ARG A 11 0.80 14.68 15.06
C ARG A 11 2.16 14.43 14.41
N TRP A 12 3.04 15.43 14.49
CA TRP A 12 4.39 15.35 13.96
C TRP A 12 5.35 14.81 15.04
N ALA A 13 6.04 13.71 14.73
CA ALA A 13 7.16 13.20 15.51
C ALA A 13 8.48 13.46 14.76
N ARG A 14 9.58 13.56 15.50
CA ARG A 14 10.93 13.69 14.95
C ARG A 14 11.87 12.80 15.76
N GLU A 15 12.74 12.10 15.07
CA GLU A 15 13.83 11.33 15.66
C GLU A 15 14.84 12.22 16.39
N GLU A 16 15.46 11.65 17.42
CA GLU A 16 16.50 12.31 18.23
C GLU A 16 17.76 11.42 18.26
N PRO A 17 18.95 11.93 17.87
CA PRO A 17 19.14 13.23 17.22
C PRO A 17 18.50 13.29 15.84
N PRO A 18 18.14 14.48 15.33
CA PRO A 18 17.63 14.62 13.99
C PRO A 18 18.54 14.03 12.91
N GLY A 19 17.97 13.30 11.95
CA GLY A 19 18.76 12.56 10.98
C GLY A 19 19.33 11.25 11.52
N GLY A 20 18.82 10.75 12.66
CA GLY A 20 19.18 9.47 13.26
C GLY A 20 18.80 8.24 12.42
N GLY A 21 18.25 8.41 11.22
CA GLY A 21 17.93 7.32 10.32
C GLY A 21 16.58 6.65 10.61
N PRO A 22 16.26 5.58 9.88
CA PRO A 22 14.90 5.07 9.79
C PRO A 22 14.42 4.37 11.06
N VAL A 23 15.28 3.64 11.78
CA VAL A 23 14.90 3.00 13.06
C VAL A 23 14.54 4.06 14.11
N ALA A 24 15.36 5.12 14.23
CA ALA A 24 15.08 6.23 15.14
C ALA A 24 13.79 6.99 14.77
N ALA A 25 13.48 7.11 13.47
CA ALA A 25 12.23 7.70 13.00
C ALA A 25 11.01 6.84 13.35
N VAL A 26 11.09 5.52 13.21
CA VAL A 26 10.03 4.59 13.62
C VAL A 26 9.81 4.68 15.13
N ASP A 27 10.86 4.66 15.94
CA ASP A 27 10.76 4.82 17.40
C ASP A 27 10.05 6.13 17.79
N ALA A 28 10.45 7.25 17.18
CA ALA A 28 9.83 8.54 17.43
C ALA A 28 8.32 8.55 17.15
N GLY A 29 7.89 7.88 16.08
CA GLY A 29 6.47 7.71 15.74
C GLY A 29 5.73 6.79 16.70
N VAL A 30 6.30 5.61 17.01
CA VAL A 30 5.71 4.60 17.88
C VAL A 30 5.46 5.14 19.29
N ARG A 31 6.33 6.02 19.81
CA ARG A 31 6.12 6.71 21.10
C ARG A 31 4.87 7.60 21.15
N GLN A 32 4.29 7.97 20.01
CA GLN A 32 3.12 8.86 19.95
C GLN A 32 1.77 8.15 19.99
N THR A 33 1.77 6.81 19.95
CA THR A 33 0.55 6.00 19.94
C THR A 33 0.62 4.95 21.03
N THR A 34 -0.54 4.45 21.46
CA THR A 34 -0.70 3.26 22.32
C THR A 34 -1.53 2.19 21.64
N ALA A 35 -1.82 2.36 20.34
CA ALA A 35 -2.58 1.38 19.56
C ALA A 35 -1.85 0.02 19.54
N PRO A 36 -2.58 -1.11 19.54
CA PRO A 36 -1.99 -2.44 19.53
C PRO A 36 -1.32 -2.79 18.20
N LEU A 37 -1.76 -2.15 17.10
CA LEU A 37 -1.17 -2.26 15.78
C LEU A 37 -0.61 -0.91 15.34
N VAL A 38 0.55 -0.95 14.69
CA VAL A 38 1.23 0.20 14.10
C VAL A 38 1.42 -0.08 12.61
N LEU A 39 0.90 0.82 11.78
CA LEU A 39 1.16 0.81 10.35
C LEU A 39 2.28 1.80 10.05
N VAL A 40 3.33 1.33 9.38
CA VAL A 40 4.45 2.15 8.91
C VAL A 40 4.35 2.22 7.39
N LEU A 41 4.25 3.44 6.86
CA LEU A 41 4.11 3.72 5.43
C LEU A 41 5.17 4.74 5.01
N SER A 42 5.90 4.42 3.94
CA SER A 42 6.83 5.36 3.31
C SER A 42 6.06 6.46 2.57
N ALA A 43 6.59 7.68 2.61
CA ALA A 43 5.93 8.86 2.04
C ALA A 43 6.20 9.04 0.53
N ASP A 44 7.12 8.25 -0.02
CA ASP A 44 7.56 8.25 -1.43
C ASP A 44 6.85 7.20 -2.28
N LEU A 45 5.87 6.49 -1.72
CA LEU A 45 5.07 5.48 -2.43
C LEU A 45 3.68 6.04 -2.75
N PRO A 46 3.49 6.69 -3.92
CA PRO A 46 2.28 7.45 -4.23
C PRO A 46 1.04 6.59 -4.53
N PHE A 47 1.19 5.28 -4.67
CA PHE A 47 0.14 4.37 -5.13
C PHE A 47 -0.38 3.40 -4.04
N LEU A 48 -0.05 3.66 -2.77
CA LEU A 48 -0.62 2.90 -1.66
C LEU A 48 -2.12 3.19 -1.53
N THR A 49 -2.94 2.13 -1.50
CA THR A 49 -4.40 2.26 -1.44
C THR A 49 -4.96 1.73 -0.12
N PRO A 50 -6.22 2.05 0.22
CA PRO A 50 -6.91 1.46 1.38
C PRO A 50 -6.93 -0.08 1.35
N GLU A 51 -6.97 -0.69 0.16
CA GLU A 51 -6.93 -2.15 -0.04
C GLU A 51 -5.58 -2.71 0.39
N THR A 52 -4.47 -2.04 0.04
CA THR A 52 -3.13 -2.41 0.53
C THR A 52 -3.07 -2.36 2.06
N VAL A 53 -3.65 -1.33 2.68
CA VAL A 53 -3.70 -1.20 4.15
C VAL A 53 -4.51 -2.33 4.78
N ARG A 54 -5.69 -2.65 4.23
CA ARG A 54 -6.51 -3.76 4.72
C ARG A 54 -5.77 -5.09 4.61
N ALA A 55 -5.14 -5.37 3.47
CA ALA A 55 -4.39 -6.60 3.27
C ALA A 55 -3.21 -6.76 4.25
N LEU A 56 -2.51 -5.67 4.58
CA LEU A 56 -1.45 -5.67 5.60
C LEU A 56 -2.00 -5.99 7.00
N LEU A 57 -3.16 -5.46 7.35
CA LEU A 57 -3.80 -5.72 8.65
C LEU A 57 -4.34 -7.15 8.73
N ASP A 58 -5.02 -7.60 7.67
CA ASP A 58 -5.58 -8.96 7.57
C ASP A 58 -4.48 -10.03 7.66
N GLY A 59 -3.28 -9.76 7.11
CA GLY A 59 -2.12 -10.65 7.21
C GLY A 59 -1.66 -10.91 8.66
N ILE A 60 -1.82 -9.92 9.55
CA ILE A 60 -1.49 -10.07 10.98
C ILE A 60 -2.57 -10.86 11.71
N GLU A 61 -3.84 -10.67 11.34
CA GLU A 61 -4.98 -11.31 11.99
C GLU A 61 -5.17 -12.77 11.55
N GLY A 62 -5.06 -13.04 10.25
CA GLY A 62 -5.23 -14.37 9.66
C GLY A 62 -4.20 -15.40 10.13
N ALA A 63 -3.01 -14.95 10.52
CA ALA A 63 -1.97 -15.82 11.06
C ALA A 63 -2.09 -16.09 12.57
N GLY A 64 -2.95 -15.33 13.28
CA GLY A 64 -3.29 -15.59 14.68
C GLY A 64 -4.46 -16.57 14.86
N GLY A 65 -5.12 -16.98 13.77
CA GLY A 65 -6.37 -17.74 13.76
C GLY A 65 -6.29 -19.16 13.21
N GLY A 66 -5.11 -19.80 13.19
CA GLY A 66 -4.93 -21.15 12.67
C GLY A 66 -5.61 -22.23 13.53
N GLN A 67 -6.92 -22.45 13.32
CA GLN A 67 -7.55 -23.74 13.60
C GLN A 67 -6.89 -24.81 12.74
N GLY A 68 -6.55 -25.94 13.36
CA GLY A 68 -5.84 -27.04 12.74
C GLY A 68 -6.55 -27.55 11.50
N THR A 69 -5.86 -27.53 10.37
CA THR A 69 -6.21 -28.38 9.24
C THR A 69 -5.60 -29.76 9.50
N GLU A 70 -6.49 -30.72 9.80
CA GLU A 70 -6.17 -32.13 9.95
C GLU A 70 -5.30 -32.62 8.79
N GLY A 71 -4.17 -33.21 9.14
CA GLY A 71 -3.31 -33.92 8.21
C GLY A 71 -4.09 -35.05 7.54
N VAL A 72 -4.24 -34.97 6.22
CA VAL A 72 -4.61 -36.12 5.40
C VAL A 72 -3.50 -37.16 5.54
N ARG A 73 -3.85 -38.25 6.24
CA ARG A 73 -3.06 -39.49 6.34
C ARG A 73 -2.68 -39.99 4.94
N ALA A 74 -1.38 -40.18 4.72
CA ALA A 74 -0.90 -41.13 3.73
C ALA A 74 -0.93 -42.55 4.35
N THR A 75 -1.78 -43.41 3.81
CA THR A 75 -1.86 -44.83 4.14
C THR A 75 -0.86 -45.63 3.29
N GLY A 76 0.04 -46.35 3.98
CA GLY A 76 0.47 -47.71 3.65
C GLY A 76 1.44 -47.95 2.50
N GLY A 77 2.58 -48.58 2.81
CA GLY A 77 3.48 -49.17 1.82
C GLY A 77 4.80 -49.71 2.40
N SER A 78 4.70 -50.77 3.20
CA SER A 78 5.81 -51.54 3.79
C SER A 78 6.66 -52.26 2.73
N GLN A 79 8.00 -52.25 2.85
CA GLN A 79 8.86 -53.43 2.68
C GLN A 79 10.12 -53.35 3.56
N ALA A 80 10.52 -54.51 4.07
CA ALA A 80 11.54 -54.76 5.09
C ALA A 80 12.76 -55.52 4.51
N THR A 81 13.66 -55.92 5.42
CA THR A 81 14.87 -56.78 5.32
C THR A 81 16.19 -55.99 5.14
N GLU A 82 17.30 -56.22 5.84
CA GLU A 82 17.72 -57.17 6.91
C GLU A 82 19.13 -56.72 7.43
N GLY A 83 19.55 -57.22 8.62
CA GLY A 83 20.97 -57.30 9.05
C GLY A 83 21.32 -56.51 10.32
N THR A 84 21.26 -57.11 11.52
CA THR A 84 22.40 -57.61 12.36
C THR A 84 23.38 -56.49 12.79
N ASP A 85 23.72 -56.27 14.06
CA ASP A 85 24.09 -57.24 15.10
C ASP A 85 24.07 -56.61 16.51
N ALA A 86 24.05 -57.46 17.53
CA ALA A 86 23.98 -57.12 18.94
C ALA A 86 25.32 -56.66 19.54
N THR A 87 25.26 -55.87 20.63
CA THR A 87 26.20 -56.00 21.75
C THR A 87 25.61 -55.39 23.02
N GLU A 88 25.50 -56.23 24.04
CA GLU A 88 25.12 -55.90 25.41
C GLU A 88 26.25 -55.16 26.15
N GLY A 89 25.88 -54.30 27.10
CA GLY A 89 26.80 -53.65 28.03
C GLY A 89 26.04 -53.12 29.25
N THR A 90 25.95 -53.96 30.28
CA THR A 90 25.29 -53.76 31.57
C THR A 90 25.97 -52.69 32.43
N GLY A 91 25.19 -51.84 33.11
CA GLY A 91 25.64 -51.00 34.21
C GLY A 91 24.52 -50.14 34.80
N ALA A 92 23.96 -50.58 35.93
CA ALA A 92 22.95 -49.87 36.71
C ALA A 92 23.60 -48.99 37.80
N THR A 93 23.05 -47.80 38.06
CA THR A 93 22.89 -47.21 39.41
C THR A 93 21.79 -46.15 39.42
N GLU A 94 21.19 -46.01 40.60
CA GLU A 94 19.91 -45.41 40.96
C GLU A 94 19.85 -43.87 40.93
N GLY A 95 18.63 -43.33 40.82
CA GLY A 95 18.29 -41.94 41.12
C GLY A 95 16.79 -41.68 40.99
N ILE A 96 16.13 -41.44 42.11
CA ILE A 96 14.67 -41.29 42.32
C ILE A 96 14.07 -40.09 41.55
N GLN A 97 12.80 -40.28 41.18
CA GLN A 97 11.89 -39.41 40.44
C GLN A 97 11.85 -37.94 40.89
N ALA A 98 11.87 -37.04 39.90
CA ALA A 98 11.21 -35.73 39.98
C ALA A 98 10.03 -35.71 39.00
N ILE A 99 8.83 -35.71 39.58
CA ILE A 99 7.57 -35.35 38.94
C ILE A 99 7.54 -33.84 38.67
N GLY A 100 7.09 -33.45 37.48
CA GLY A 100 6.51 -32.14 37.23
C GLY A 100 7.50 -30.99 36.99
N GLY A 101 7.93 -30.85 35.74
CA GLY A 101 8.39 -29.58 35.18
C GLY A 101 7.71 -29.40 33.85
N VAL A 102 6.60 -28.65 33.84
CA VAL A 102 5.76 -28.32 32.70
C VAL A 102 6.59 -28.17 31.43
N GLN A 103 6.24 -28.95 30.39
CA GLN A 103 6.70 -28.66 29.04
C GLN A 103 6.32 -27.21 28.76
N ALA A 104 7.31 -26.35 28.53
CA ALA A 104 7.06 -25.19 27.72
C ALA A 104 6.70 -25.73 26.34
N THR A 105 5.40 -26.01 26.14
CA THR A 105 4.81 -26.03 24.81
C THR A 105 5.18 -24.67 24.24
N GLY A 106 6.17 -24.64 23.35
CA GLY A 106 6.52 -23.45 22.60
C GLY A 106 5.22 -22.96 21.98
N GLY A 107 4.64 -21.92 22.59
CA GLY A 107 3.48 -21.25 22.03
C GLY A 107 3.88 -20.91 20.61
N VAL A 108 3.03 -21.26 19.64
CA VAL A 108 3.20 -20.82 18.26
C VAL A 108 3.49 -19.34 18.34
N GLN A 109 4.74 -18.92 18.07
CA GLN A 109 5.08 -17.51 18.10
C GLN A 109 4.25 -16.88 17.00
N GLY A 110 3.17 -16.19 17.41
CA GLY A 110 2.21 -15.63 16.49
C GLY A 110 2.89 -14.53 15.68
N ILE A 111 2.59 -14.46 14.39
CA ILE A 111 3.16 -13.48 13.46
C ILE A 111 3.09 -12.07 14.03
N GLU A 112 4.24 -11.43 14.25
CA GLU A 112 4.38 -10.13 14.90
C GLU A 112 4.16 -8.96 13.94
N GLY A 113 4.10 -9.21 12.63
CA GLY A 113 3.78 -8.20 11.63
C GLY A 113 3.61 -8.78 10.24
N THR A 114 3.12 -7.95 9.31
CA THR A 114 3.07 -8.27 7.88
C THR A 114 3.83 -7.19 7.13
N VAL A 115 4.82 -7.60 6.35
CA VAL A 115 5.65 -6.73 5.52
C VAL A 115 5.32 -6.98 4.06
N LEU A 116 5.28 -5.89 3.32
CA LEU A 116 5.11 -5.98 1.88
C LEU A 116 6.42 -6.46 1.23
N ILE A 117 6.29 -7.32 0.22
CA ILE A 117 7.40 -7.67 -0.67
C ILE A 117 7.11 -7.22 -2.10
N ASP A 118 8.13 -6.70 -2.77
CA ASP A 118 8.05 -6.32 -4.18
C ASP A 118 8.04 -7.54 -5.12
N SER A 119 7.97 -7.29 -6.43
CA SER A 119 8.00 -8.33 -7.46
C SER A 119 9.30 -9.13 -7.50
N ASP A 120 10.39 -8.56 -7.01
CA ASP A 120 11.71 -9.19 -6.91
C ASP A 120 11.90 -9.94 -5.58
N GLY A 121 10.87 -9.94 -4.72
CA GLY A 121 10.87 -10.58 -3.42
C GLY A 121 11.59 -9.79 -2.33
N ARG A 122 11.96 -8.53 -2.57
CA ARG A 122 12.58 -7.68 -1.55
C ARG A 122 11.52 -7.17 -0.59
N GLU A 123 11.83 -7.26 0.70
CA GLU A 123 11.00 -6.70 1.75
C GLU A 123 11.06 -5.18 1.75
N GLN A 124 9.90 -4.58 2.02
CA GLN A 124 9.72 -3.14 2.21
C GLN A 124 9.36 -2.87 3.68
N PRO A 125 10.34 -2.77 4.60
CA PRO A 125 10.12 -2.53 6.03
C PRO A 125 9.29 -1.30 6.38
N LEU A 126 9.32 -0.30 5.49
CA LEU A 126 8.55 0.94 5.62
C LEU A 126 7.15 0.85 4.98
N VAL A 127 6.71 -0.35 4.59
CA VAL A 127 5.34 -0.64 4.13
C VAL A 127 4.89 -1.92 4.82
N ALA A 128 4.55 -1.77 6.09
CA ALA A 128 4.29 -2.90 6.95
C ALA A 128 3.32 -2.54 8.07
N ALA A 129 2.59 -3.55 8.50
CA ALA A 129 1.86 -3.50 9.76
C ALA A 129 2.65 -4.31 10.80
N TYR A 130 2.73 -3.80 12.02
CA TYR A 130 3.43 -4.42 13.14
C TYR A 130 2.54 -4.45 14.37
N ARG A 131 2.67 -5.50 15.18
CA ARG A 131 2.20 -5.48 16.56
C ARG A 131 3.08 -4.53 17.38
N ALA A 132 2.44 -3.62 18.09
CA ALA A 132 3.13 -2.52 18.76
C ALA A 132 4.05 -2.98 19.90
N GLU A 133 3.67 -4.04 20.62
CA GLU A 133 4.46 -4.55 21.74
C GLU A 133 5.79 -5.19 21.27
N PRO A 134 5.80 -6.20 20.37
CA PRO A 134 7.04 -6.71 19.78
C PRO A 134 7.91 -5.62 19.17
N LEU A 135 7.31 -4.72 18.40
CA LEU A 135 8.05 -3.63 17.76
C LEU A 135 8.77 -2.75 18.78
N ARG A 136 8.12 -2.37 19.89
CA ARG A 136 8.75 -1.58 20.96
C ARG A 136 9.85 -2.36 21.68
N ARG A 137 9.62 -3.65 21.92
CA ARG A 137 10.59 -4.52 22.59
C ARG A 137 11.88 -4.58 21.80
N GLU A 138 11.80 -4.87 20.50
CA GLU A 138 13.00 -4.97 19.64
C GLU A 138 13.71 -3.62 19.48
N ILE A 139 12.97 -2.51 19.35
CA ILE A 139 13.58 -1.17 19.35
C ILE A 139 14.36 -0.90 20.65
N ALA A 140 13.81 -1.28 21.81
CA ALA A 140 14.47 -1.08 23.10
C ALA A 140 15.72 -1.96 23.25
N LEU A 141 15.69 -3.19 22.73
CA LEU A 141 16.84 -4.08 22.70
C LEU A 141 17.96 -3.51 21.83
N LEU A 142 17.65 -3.07 20.60
CA LEU A 142 18.62 -2.44 19.71
C LEU A 142 19.25 -1.18 20.31
N ALA A 143 18.45 -0.34 20.98
CA ALA A 143 18.97 0.85 21.65
C ALA A 143 19.96 0.48 22.78
N THR A 144 19.71 -0.61 23.48
CA THR A 144 20.57 -1.10 24.58
C THR A 144 21.85 -1.71 24.02
N GLU A 145 21.75 -2.51 22.96
CA GLU A 145 22.89 -3.19 22.33
C GLU A 145 23.85 -2.20 21.66
N HIS A 146 23.31 -1.22 20.93
CA HIS A 146 24.12 -0.27 20.14
C HIS A 146 24.38 1.06 20.85
N GLY A 147 23.87 1.26 22.06
CA GLY A 147 24.02 2.51 22.82
C GLY A 147 23.21 3.68 22.24
N GLY A 148 22.28 3.42 21.32
CA GLY A 148 21.45 4.40 20.64
C GLY A 148 20.83 3.83 19.36
N LEU A 149 19.92 4.59 18.73
CA LEU A 149 19.24 4.20 17.50
C LEU A 149 19.77 4.91 16.24
N GLY A 150 20.74 5.81 16.42
CA GLY A 150 21.27 6.65 15.36
C GLY A 150 22.01 5.85 14.28
N GLY A 151 21.61 6.01 13.02
CA GLY A 151 22.26 5.39 11.87
C GLY A 151 21.97 3.90 11.70
N LEU A 152 21.12 3.30 12.54
CA LEU A 152 20.80 1.88 12.44
C LEU A 152 19.90 1.60 11.22
N PRO A 153 20.20 0.58 10.41
CA PRO A 153 19.35 0.17 9.30
C PRO A 153 18.13 -0.61 9.79
N LEU A 154 16.98 -0.45 9.14
CA LEU A 154 15.74 -1.16 9.50
C LEU A 154 15.87 -2.68 9.48
N ARG A 155 16.79 -3.23 8.68
CA ARG A 155 17.02 -4.68 8.61
C ARG A 155 17.33 -5.30 9.97
N LEU A 156 18.02 -4.58 10.86
CA LEU A 156 18.30 -5.07 12.22
C LEU A 156 17.03 -5.18 13.08
N LEU A 157 16.04 -4.32 12.84
CA LEU A 157 14.76 -4.37 13.54
C LEU A 157 13.86 -5.47 12.97
N VAL A 158 13.84 -5.58 11.65
CA VAL A 158 12.98 -6.51 10.91
C VAL A 158 13.46 -7.95 11.06
N SER A 159 14.77 -8.19 11.19
CA SER A 159 15.32 -9.55 11.36
C SER A 159 14.90 -10.21 12.68
N GLU A 160 14.63 -9.42 13.71
CA GLU A 160 14.23 -9.92 15.03
C GLU A 160 12.71 -10.12 15.17
N LEU A 161 11.93 -9.73 14.16
CA LEU A 161 10.47 -9.85 14.17
C LEU A 161 9.98 -11.02 13.32
N ALA A 162 8.98 -11.74 13.81
CA ALA A 162 8.32 -12.80 13.04
C ALA A 162 7.32 -12.20 12.03
N LEU A 163 7.73 -12.00 10.78
CA LEU A 163 6.92 -11.30 9.76
C LEU A 163 6.32 -12.23 8.69
N ALA A 164 5.03 -12.03 8.38
CA ALA A 164 4.41 -12.52 7.16
C ALA A 164 4.81 -11.64 5.97
N ARG A 165 4.95 -12.25 4.79
CA ARG A 165 5.28 -11.54 3.55
C ARG A 165 4.03 -11.45 2.67
N LEU A 166 3.69 -10.24 2.25
CA LEU A 166 2.56 -9.97 1.38
C LEU A 166 3.05 -9.45 0.03
N GLN A 167 2.83 -10.21 -1.04
CA GLN A 167 3.05 -9.72 -2.40
C GLN A 167 1.95 -8.74 -2.81
N HIS A 168 2.33 -7.59 -3.35
CA HIS A 168 1.36 -6.61 -3.84
C HIS A 168 1.84 -5.95 -5.14
N PRO A 169 1.01 -5.90 -6.21
CA PRO A 169 1.45 -5.50 -7.55
C PRO A 169 1.83 -4.02 -7.69
N THR A 170 1.34 -3.11 -6.84
CA THR A 170 1.62 -1.66 -6.93
C THR A 170 2.76 -1.18 -6.04
N ALA A 171 3.42 -2.08 -5.34
CA ALA A 171 4.11 -1.71 -4.11
C ALA A 171 5.61 -1.48 -4.24
N SER A 172 6.11 -1.44 -5.48
CA SER A 172 7.52 -1.21 -5.79
C SER A 172 7.82 0.16 -6.39
N PHE A 173 6.82 1.01 -6.65
CA PHE A 173 7.08 2.31 -7.26
C PHE A 173 7.37 3.38 -6.19
N ASP A 174 8.64 3.59 -5.89
CA ASP A 174 9.16 4.70 -5.09
C ASP A 174 9.50 5.92 -5.94
N CYS A 175 9.25 7.10 -5.37
CA CYS A 175 9.61 8.37 -5.96
C CYS A 175 10.95 8.86 -5.42
N ASP A 176 12.04 8.24 -5.86
CA ASP A 176 13.40 8.64 -5.47
C ASP A 176 13.92 9.84 -6.29
N THR A 177 13.42 10.00 -7.52
CA THR A 177 13.87 11.04 -8.44
C THR A 177 12.75 11.98 -8.87
N TRP A 178 13.14 13.14 -9.40
CA TRP A 178 12.20 14.08 -10.01
C TRP A 178 11.45 13.51 -11.21
N GLU A 179 12.07 12.57 -11.92
CA GLU A 179 11.44 11.86 -13.04
C GLU A 179 10.36 10.90 -12.53
N ASP A 180 10.60 10.21 -11.42
CA ASP A 180 9.61 9.35 -10.76
C ASP A 180 8.40 10.15 -10.30
N ILE A 181 8.62 11.35 -9.73
CA ILE A 181 7.52 12.26 -9.35
C ILE A 181 6.70 12.68 -10.58
N THR A 182 7.36 12.93 -11.71
CA THR A 182 6.67 13.34 -12.94
C THR A 182 5.82 12.20 -13.49
N THR A 183 6.39 10.98 -13.52
CA THR A 183 5.72 9.75 -13.91
C THR A 183 4.54 9.42 -12.98
N ALA A 184 4.74 9.56 -11.67
CA ALA A 184 3.69 9.35 -10.68
C ALA A 184 2.54 10.31 -10.89
N ARG A 185 2.83 11.61 -11.10
CA ARG A 185 1.80 12.62 -11.36
C ARG A 185 1.05 12.37 -12.65
N ALA A 186 1.71 11.90 -13.71
CA ALA A 186 1.04 11.52 -14.95
C ALA A 186 0.05 10.36 -14.70
N ARG A 187 0.50 9.30 -14.03
CA ARG A 187 -0.37 8.15 -13.66
C ARG A 187 -1.52 8.55 -12.75
N ILE A 188 -1.29 9.38 -11.73
CA ILE A 188 -2.37 9.87 -10.84
C ILE A 188 -3.40 10.69 -11.63
N ARG A 189 -2.95 11.52 -12.58
CA ARG A 189 -3.85 12.30 -13.45
C ARG A 189 -4.65 11.42 -14.40
N GLU A 190 -4.08 10.30 -14.86
CA GLU A 190 -4.77 9.32 -15.69
C GLU A 190 -5.83 8.49 -14.92
N HIS A 191 -5.72 8.38 -13.59
CA HIS A 191 -6.63 7.55 -12.75
C HIS A 191 -7.94 8.23 -12.28
N GLY A 192 -8.43 9.27 -12.97
CA GLY A 192 -9.83 9.75 -12.92
C GLY A 192 -10.28 10.56 -11.68
N HIS A 193 -9.90 10.18 -10.46
CA HIS A 193 -10.50 10.73 -9.24
C HIS A 193 -10.24 12.24 -8.99
N VAL A 194 -9.09 12.76 -9.40
CA VAL A 194 -8.75 14.19 -9.19
C VAL A 194 -9.58 15.10 -10.09
N LEU A 195 -9.90 14.64 -11.31
CA LEU A 195 -10.70 15.42 -12.24
C LEU A 195 -12.16 15.50 -11.76
N ASP A 196 -12.70 14.39 -11.26
CA ASP A 196 -14.06 14.34 -10.72
C ASP A 196 -14.21 15.23 -9.48
N GLU A 197 -13.26 15.18 -8.54
CA GLU A 197 -13.24 16.06 -7.36
C GLU A 197 -13.11 17.53 -7.74
N TRP A 198 -12.25 17.85 -8.71
CA TRP A 198 -12.09 19.22 -9.21
C TRP A 198 -13.36 19.72 -9.90
N ILE A 199 -13.98 18.90 -10.76
CA ILE A 199 -15.24 19.23 -11.44
C ILE A 199 -16.34 19.44 -10.39
N ALA A 200 -16.45 18.58 -9.38
CA ALA A 200 -17.41 18.73 -8.31
C ALA A 200 -17.21 20.06 -7.53
N ALA A 201 -15.96 20.41 -7.20
CA ALA A 201 -15.64 21.66 -6.52
C ALA A 201 -15.99 22.89 -7.37
N VAL A 202 -15.66 22.88 -8.67
CA VAL A 202 -16.00 23.98 -9.59
C VAL A 202 -17.51 24.11 -9.78
N LYS A 203 -18.25 23.00 -9.91
CA LYS A 203 -19.72 23.00 -9.98
C LYS A 203 -20.33 23.64 -8.74
N ALA A 204 -19.83 23.29 -7.55
CA ALA A 204 -20.29 23.85 -6.29
C ALA A 204 -20.04 25.36 -6.20
N GLU A 205 -18.83 25.82 -6.54
CA GLU A 205 -18.46 27.24 -6.48
C GLU A 205 -19.27 28.11 -7.48
N LEU A 206 -19.53 27.57 -8.67
CA LEU A 206 -20.27 28.27 -9.72
C LEU A 206 -21.80 28.10 -9.62
N GLY A 207 -22.29 27.29 -8.68
CA GLY A 207 -23.72 27.00 -8.53
C GLY A 207 -24.32 26.25 -9.73
N ILE A 208 -23.53 25.37 -10.36
CA ILE A 208 -23.94 24.62 -11.56
C ILE A 208 -24.46 23.25 -11.14
N ASP A 209 -25.76 23.02 -11.34
CA ASP A 209 -26.38 21.70 -11.25
C ASP A 209 -26.57 21.13 -12.67
N LEU A 210 -25.50 20.53 -13.19
CA LEU A 210 -25.48 19.91 -14.50
C LEU A 210 -24.76 18.57 -14.41
N ASP A 211 -25.48 17.50 -14.70
CA ASP A 211 -24.86 16.19 -14.89
C ASP A 211 -24.28 16.12 -16.30
N VAL A 212 -22.97 15.91 -16.41
CA VAL A 212 -22.21 16.06 -17.66
C VAL A 212 -21.47 14.77 -17.94
N ASP A 213 -21.66 14.22 -19.14
CA ASP A 213 -20.78 13.18 -19.67
C ASP A 213 -19.40 13.77 -19.99
N THR A 214 -18.52 13.71 -18.99
CA THR A 214 -17.17 14.26 -19.05
C THR A 214 -16.32 13.49 -20.05
N ALA A 215 -16.53 12.18 -20.19
CA ALA A 215 -15.80 11.36 -21.14
C ALA A 215 -16.11 11.80 -22.58
N ALA A 216 -17.38 11.99 -22.92
CA ALA A 216 -17.79 12.46 -24.23
C ALA A 216 -17.20 13.85 -24.58
N LEU A 217 -17.15 14.79 -23.62
CA LEU A 217 -16.53 16.09 -23.82
C LEU A 217 -15.00 16.02 -24.03
N LEU A 218 -14.31 15.12 -23.30
CA LEU A 218 -12.87 14.93 -23.44
C LEU A 218 -12.52 14.23 -24.75
N ASP A 219 -13.34 13.27 -25.19
CA ASP A 219 -13.17 12.63 -26.50
C ASP A 219 -13.41 13.64 -27.63
N LEU A 220 -14.44 14.50 -27.54
CA LEU A 220 -14.63 15.61 -28.49
C LEU A 220 -13.42 16.57 -28.52
N ALA A 221 -12.87 16.91 -27.35
CA ALA A 221 -11.69 17.76 -27.27
C ALA A 221 -10.49 17.10 -27.96
N ARG A 222 -10.29 15.79 -27.74
CA ARG A 222 -9.27 14.98 -28.41
C ARG A 222 -9.45 15.01 -29.93
N ASP A 223 -10.67 14.78 -30.41
CA ASP A 223 -10.98 14.75 -31.83
C ASP A 223 -10.74 16.11 -32.48
N ALA A 224 -11.14 17.21 -31.84
CA ALA A 224 -10.85 18.56 -32.33
C ALA A 224 -9.35 18.89 -32.35
N ALA A 225 -8.60 18.46 -31.32
CA ALA A 225 -7.15 18.68 -31.27
C ALA A 225 -6.40 17.95 -32.38
N HIS A 226 -6.84 16.73 -32.73
CA HIS A 226 -6.21 15.92 -33.77
C HIS A 226 -6.70 16.26 -35.19
N GLY A 227 -8.00 16.48 -35.36
CA GLY A 227 -8.64 16.70 -36.66
C GLY A 227 -8.58 18.14 -37.18
N VAL A 228 -8.42 19.13 -36.29
CA VAL A 228 -8.38 20.55 -36.66
C VAL A 228 -7.01 21.16 -36.34
N ALA A 229 -6.72 21.33 -35.05
CA ALA A 229 -5.45 21.82 -34.52
C ALA A 229 -5.45 21.73 -33.00
N ARG A 230 -4.28 21.63 -32.35
CA ARG A 230 -4.17 21.56 -30.88
C ARG A 230 -4.99 22.62 -30.11
N PRO A 231 -5.03 23.91 -30.52
CA PRO A 231 -5.84 24.92 -29.81
C PRO A 231 -7.36 24.73 -29.94
N ALA A 232 -7.85 23.88 -30.84
CA ALA A 232 -9.27 23.67 -31.07
C ALA A 232 -9.95 22.94 -29.90
N ALA A 233 -9.23 22.08 -29.15
CA ALA A 233 -9.78 21.35 -28.01
C ALA A 233 -10.53 22.24 -26.99
N PRO A 234 -9.89 23.24 -26.35
CA PRO A 234 -10.57 24.10 -25.37
C PRO A 234 -11.62 25.02 -26.00
N LEU A 235 -11.43 25.43 -27.27
CA LEU A 235 -12.38 26.33 -27.94
C LEU A 235 -13.68 25.61 -28.30
N THR A 236 -13.58 24.38 -28.79
CA THR A 236 -14.74 23.55 -29.16
C THR A 236 -15.59 23.21 -27.94
N THR A 237 -14.96 22.77 -26.84
CA THR A 237 -15.68 22.43 -25.60
C THR A 237 -16.38 23.65 -24.98
N PHE A 238 -15.75 24.83 -25.02
CA PHE A 238 -16.40 26.08 -24.60
C PHE A 238 -17.64 26.42 -25.46
N LEU A 239 -17.52 26.33 -26.79
CA LEU A 239 -18.63 26.63 -27.71
C LEU A 239 -19.79 25.64 -27.57
N VAL A 240 -19.50 24.36 -27.34
CA VAL A 240 -20.51 23.33 -27.07
C VAL A 240 -21.27 23.64 -25.78
N GLY A 241 -20.57 23.97 -24.69
CA GLY A 241 -21.20 24.38 -23.44
C GLY A 241 -22.04 25.65 -23.59
N TYR A 242 -21.54 26.64 -24.33
CA TYR A 242 -22.27 27.89 -24.61
C TYR A 242 -23.52 27.66 -25.47
N ALA A 243 -23.43 26.79 -26.48
CA ALA A 243 -24.56 26.44 -27.34
C ALA A 243 -25.65 25.67 -26.58
N ALA A 244 -25.26 24.74 -25.70
CA ALA A 244 -26.19 24.04 -24.82
C ALA A 244 -26.90 25.00 -23.88
N ALA A 245 -26.16 25.93 -23.25
CA ALA A 245 -26.72 26.94 -22.35
C ALA A 245 -27.75 27.85 -23.04
N GLN A 246 -27.51 28.25 -24.31
CA GLN A 246 -28.47 29.06 -25.08
C GLN A 246 -29.81 28.37 -25.33
N LYS A 247 -29.89 27.04 -25.21
CA LYS A 247 -31.10 26.26 -25.42
C LYS A 247 -31.80 25.82 -24.14
N GLY A 248 -31.43 26.42 -23.01
CA GLY A 248 -31.98 26.06 -21.70
C GLY A 248 -31.07 25.15 -20.88
N GLY A 249 -29.92 24.73 -21.43
CA GLY A 249 -28.95 23.89 -20.74
C GLY A 249 -29.41 22.44 -20.58
N GLY A 250 -28.75 21.72 -19.68
CA GLY A 250 -29.07 20.32 -19.39
C GLY A 250 -28.24 19.29 -20.19
N PRO A 251 -28.25 18.03 -19.76
CA PRO A 251 -27.45 16.95 -20.37
C PRO A 251 -27.84 16.67 -21.82
N GLU A 252 -29.13 16.76 -22.17
CA GLU A 252 -29.62 16.48 -23.51
C GLU A 252 -29.11 17.51 -24.54
N GLU A 253 -29.20 18.80 -24.22
CA GLU A 253 -28.72 19.87 -25.11
C GLU A 253 -27.19 19.84 -25.25
N LEU A 254 -26.48 19.45 -24.18
CA LEU A 254 -25.03 19.27 -24.22
C LEU A 254 -24.61 18.07 -25.07
N ALA A 255 -25.32 16.95 -24.96
CA ALA A 255 -25.09 15.77 -25.80
C ALA A 255 -25.34 16.10 -27.29
N ALA A 256 -26.46 16.76 -27.60
CA ALA A 256 -26.81 17.16 -28.96
C ALA A 256 -25.80 18.16 -29.57
N ALA A 257 -25.24 19.07 -28.75
CA ALA A 257 -24.19 19.99 -29.18
C ALA A 257 -22.85 19.27 -29.39
N THR A 258 -22.50 18.34 -28.49
CA THR A 258 -21.29 17.51 -28.58
C THR A 258 -21.29 16.67 -29.86
N GLU A 259 -22.39 15.99 -30.17
CA GLU A 259 -22.52 15.16 -31.37
C GLU A 259 -22.31 15.97 -32.66
N LYS A 260 -22.90 17.17 -32.75
CA LYS A 260 -22.74 18.06 -33.90
C LYS A 260 -21.29 18.53 -34.07
N ALA A 261 -20.63 18.86 -32.95
CA ALA A 261 -19.24 19.30 -32.97
C ALA A 261 -18.29 18.15 -33.34
N ALA A 262 -18.53 16.93 -32.85
CA ALA A 262 -17.75 15.74 -33.19
C ALA A 262 -17.86 15.43 -34.69
N ALA A 263 -19.09 15.43 -35.24
CA ALA A 263 -19.31 15.23 -36.66
C ALA A 263 -18.64 16.32 -37.52
N LEU A 264 -18.55 17.56 -37.04
CA LEU A 264 -17.84 18.64 -37.73
C LEU A 264 -16.32 18.44 -37.69
N ALA A 265 -15.75 18.06 -36.54
CA ALA A 265 -14.32 17.78 -36.40
C ALA A 265 -13.87 16.62 -37.29
N ALA A 266 -14.69 15.56 -37.40
CA ALA A 266 -14.44 14.43 -38.28
C ALA A 266 -14.37 14.84 -39.76
N ARG A 267 -15.35 15.62 -40.25
CA ARG A 267 -15.33 16.12 -41.64
C ARG A 267 -14.12 17.00 -41.92
N TRP A 268 -13.74 17.85 -40.96
CA TRP A 268 -12.55 18.71 -41.11
C TRP A 268 -11.26 17.90 -41.25
N ALA A 269 -11.17 16.77 -40.52
CA ALA A 269 -10.03 15.87 -40.60
C ALA A 269 -9.93 15.12 -41.94
N GLU A 270 -11.07 14.87 -42.60
CA GLU A 270 -11.13 14.23 -43.92
C GLU A 270 -10.77 15.20 -45.07
N GLU A 271 -10.94 16.51 -44.86
CA GLU A 271 -10.67 17.55 -45.85
C GLU A 271 -9.21 18.05 -45.86
N GLN A 272 -8.38 17.62 -44.90
CA GLN A 272 -6.97 18.01 -44.71
C GLN A 272 -6.00 16.89 -45.11
#